data_AF-A0A453G8L7-F1
#
_entry.id   AF-A0A453G8L7-F1
#
_cell.length_a   1.000
_cell.length_b   1.000
_cell.length_c   1.000
_cell.angle_alpha   90.00
_cell.angle_beta   90.00
_cell.angle_gamma   90.00
#
_symmetry.space_group_name_H-M   'P 1'
#
loop_
_entity.id
_entity.type
_entity.pdbx_description
1 polymer ?
#
loop_
_entity_poly.entity_id
_entity_poly.type
_entity_poly.pdbx_seq_one_letter_code
_entity_poly.pdbx_strand_id
1 'polypeptide(L)'
;MVILFCRKECTCTPVRFFAIISSQRSGSGWFETLLNSHINVSSNGEIFSKKERRINISSIIKTMDMVYNLDWNSSASKNECTAAAGFKWMLNQGLVANQAAVVDYFNQRGVSVIFLFRRNLLRQMVSQLANNHDRYLKQLKGKHKAHVHTKDEANILAKYKPRLNTTTLMWSLKQADDYTRKALENLKSVRHITLYY
;
A
#
# COMPACT_ATOMS: atom_id res chain seq x y z
N MET A 1 -5.51 -28.21 11.42
CA MET A 1 -5.92 -28.51 10.04
C MET A 1 -5.65 -27.26 9.19
N VAL A 2 -4.57 -27.24 8.41
CA VAL A 2 -4.33 -26.13 7.46
C VAL A 2 -5.22 -26.41 6.25
N ILE A 3 -6.28 -25.63 6.07
CA ILE A 3 -7.12 -25.73 4.88
C ILE A 3 -6.36 -25.04 3.75
N LEU A 4 -5.75 -25.84 2.87
CA LEU A 4 -5.12 -25.33 1.65
C LEU A 4 -6.22 -24.81 0.71
N PHE A 5 -6.01 -23.65 0.10
CA PHE A 5 -7.00 -23.06 -0.80
C PHE A 5 -7.07 -23.81 -2.13
N CYS A 6 -8.24 -24.34 -2.49
CA CYS A 6 -8.45 -25.05 -3.75
C CYS A 6 -9.15 -24.14 -4.78
N ARG A 7 -8.61 -24.07 -6.00
CA ARG A 7 -9.14 -23.24 -7.10
C ARG A 7 -10.18 -23.94 -7.98
N LYS A 8 -10.51 -25.21 -7.69
CA LYS A 8 -11.51 -26.04 -8.39
C LYS A 8 -11.46 -25.86 -9.91
N GLU A 9 -12.57 -25.46 -10.54
CA GLU A 9 -12.72 -25.32 -11.99
C GLU A 9 -11.76 -24.27 -12.59
N CYS A 10 -11.31 -23.30 -11.79
CA CYS A 10 -10.42 -22.22 -12.20
C CYS A 10 -8.93 -22.55 -12.02
N THR A 11 -8.57 -23.81 -11.77
CA THR A 11 -7.18 -24.26 -11.63
C THR A 11 -6.34 -23.98 -12.89
N CYS A 12 -6.94 -24.06 -14.07
CA CYS A 12 -6.26 -23.83 -15.35
C CYS A 12 -6.04 -22.34 -15.69
N THR A 13 -6.68 -21.41 -14.98
CA THR A 13 -6.52 -19.96 -15.23
C THR A 13 -5.40 -19.41 -14.34
N PRO A 14 -4.29 -18.87 -14.88
CA PRO A 14 -3.20 -18.38 -14.05
C PRO A 14 -3.60 -17.14 -13.24
N VAL A 15 -3.11 -17.03 -12.01
CA VAL A 15 -3.28 -15.84 -11.17
C VAL A 15 -2.20 -14.82 -11.50
N ARG A 16 -2.59 -13.57 -11.73
CA ARG A 16 -1.65 -12.45 -11.89
C ARG A 16 -1.30 -11.85 -10.54
N PHE A 17 -0.01 -11.67 -10.28
CA PHE A 17 0.44 -11.08 -9.03
C PHE A 17 0.73 -9.61 -9.17
N PHE A 18 0.36 -8.83 -8.16
CA PHE A 18 0.66 -7.40 -8.13
C PHE A 18 1.05 -6.88 -6.76
N ALA A 19 1.80 -5.77 -6.75
CA ALA A 19 2.10 -5.00 -5.55
C ALA A 19 1.83 -3.51 -5.78
N ILE A 20 1.02 -2.90 -4.90
CA ILE A 20 0.76 -1.46 -4.93
C ILE A 20 1.82 -0.78 -4.06
N ILE A 21 2.72 -0.02 -4.69
CA ILE A 21 3.78 0.70 -3.99
C ILE A 21 3.41 2.18 -3.90
N SER A 22 3.34 2.70 -2.68
CA SER A 22 2.77 4.03 -2.43
C SER A 22 3.44 4.75 -1.28
N SER A 23 3.40 6.08 -1.32
CA SER A 23 3.69 6.94 -0.16
C SER A 23 2.44 7.14 0.70
N GLN A 24 2.61 7.48 1.98
CA GLN A 24 1.48 7.79 2.85
C GLN A 24 0.68 8.98 2.32
N ARG A 25 -0.65 8.88 2.44
CA ARG A 25 -1.61 9.90 1.96
C ARG A 25 -1.58 10.11 0.45
N SER A 26 -1.33 9.03 -0.30
CA SER A 26 -1.40 8.99 -1.76
C SER A 26 -2.64 8.27 -2.32
N GLY A 27 -3.77 8.23 -1.59
CA GLY A 27 -5.01 7.65 -2.12
C GLY A 27 -5.02 6.13 -2.27
N SER A 28 -3.98 5.43 -1.82
CA SER A 28 -3.84 3.98 -1.99
C SER A 28 -4.90 3.13 -1.29
N GLY A 29 -5.51 3.61 -0.21
CA GLY A 29 -6.68 2.94 0.39
C GLY A 29 -7.94 2.98 -0.49
N TRP A 30 -8.17 4.09 -1.19
CA TRP A 30 -9.28 4.21 -2.15
C TRP A 30 -9.02 3.33 -3.38
N PHE A 31 -7.81 3.39 -3.92
CA PHE A 31 -7.42 2.58 -5.08
C PHE A 31 -7.52 1.08 -4.78
N GLU A 32 -7.10 0.65 -3.58
CA GLU A 32 -7.28 -0.72 -3.11
C GLU A 32 -8.77 -1.11 -3.01
N THR A 33 -9.61 -0.22 -2.48
CA THR A 33 -11.06 -0.46 -2.39
C THR A 33 -11.67 -0.63 -3.79
N LEU A 34 -11.21 0.16 -4.76
CA LEU A 34 -11.61 0.02 -6.17
C LEU A 34 -11.21 -1.34 -6.74
N LEU A 35 -9.97 -1.79 -6.53
CA LEU A 35 -9.53 -3.11 -7.00
C LEU A 35 -10.34 -4.25 -6.38
N ASN A 36 -10.60 -4.17 -5.07
CA ASN A 36 -11.38 -5.17 -4.34
C ASN A 36 -12.88 -5.14 -4.66
N SER A 37 -13.37 -4.16 -5.43
CA SER A 37 -14.75 -4.18 -5.94
C SER A 37 -14.97 -5.23 -7.04
N HIS A 38 -13.90 -5.69 -7.68
CA HIS A 38 -13.97 -6.72 -8.71
C HIS A 38 -13.89 -8.12 -8.08
N ILE A 39 -14.87 -8.98 -8.34
CA ILE A 39 -15.02 -10.30 -7.71
C ILE A 39 -13.76 -11.18 -7.80
N ASN A 40 -13.03 -11.13 -8.92
CA ASN A 40 -11.83 -11.95 -9.15
C ASN A 40 -10.49 -11.24 -8.85
N VAL A 41 -10.50 -10.08 -8.19
CA VAL A 41 -9.30 -9.36 -7.79
C VAL A 41 -9.24 -9.28 -6.27
N SER A 42 -8.04 -9.51 -5.71
CA SER A 42 -7.83 -9.52 -4.27
C SER A 42 -6.57 -8.75 -3.87
N SER A 43 -6.74 -7.61 -3.20
CA SER A 43 -5.68 -6.85 -2.54
C SER A 43 -5.79 -7.02 -1.02
N ASN A 44 -4.70 -7.48 -0.41
CA ASN A 44 -4.64 -7.92 0.98
C ASN A 44 -4.20 -6.83 1.99
N GLY A 45 -4.31 -5.55 1.64
CA GLY A 45 -3.97 -4.45 2.54
C GLY A 45 -2.47 -4.22 2.70
N GLU A 46 -2.14 -3.43 3.73
CA GLU A 46 -0.76 -3.15 4.14
C GLU A 46 -0.19 -4.31 4.96
N ILE A 47 0.14 -5.42 4.28
CA ILE A 47 0.67 -6.63 4.95
C ILE A 47 1.98 -6.33 5.68
N PHE A 48 2.77 -5.37 5.21
CA PHE A 48 4.04 -4.96 5.81
C PHE A 48 3.93 -3.82 6.83
N SER A 49 2.74 -3.50 7.34
CA SER A 49 2.57 -2.53 8.43
C SER A 49 3.14 -3.02 9.77
N LYS A 50 3.15 -4.34 10.03
CA LYS A 50 3.74 -4.96 11.23
C LYS A 50 5.25 -5.16 11.08
N LYS A 51 6.03 -4.76 12.08
CA LYS A 51 7.51 -4.80 12.05
C LYS A 51 8.07 -6.22 11.90
N GLU A 52 7.46 -7.20 12.56
CA GLU A 52 7.87 -8.62 12.53
C GLU A 52 7.95 -9.18 11.10
N ARG A 53 7.04 -8.77 10.21
CA ARG A 53 6.98 -9.24 8.81
C ARG A 53 8.08 -8.65 7.93
N ARG A 54 8.80 -7.64 8.42
CA ARG A 54 9.84 -6.90 7.68
C ARG A 54 11.16 -6.79 8.44
N ILE A 55 11.39 -7.67 9.41
CA ILE A 55 12.60 -7.63 10.25
C ILE A 55 13.86 -8.01 9.46
N ASN A 56 13.72 -8.92 8.48
CA ASN A 56 14.77 -9.35 7.58
C ASN A 56 14.17 -9.86 6.25
N ILE A 57 15.02 -10.11 5.26
CA ILE A 57 14.60 -10.55 3.92
C ILE A 57 13.85 -11.89 3.94
N SER A 58 14.26 -12.85 4.78
CA SER A 58 13.59 -14.14 4.91
C SER A 58 12.13 -13.98 5.36
N SER A 59 11.87 -13.09 6.32
CA SER A 59 10.52 -12.77 6.81
C SER A 59 9.66 -12.08 5.75
N ILE A 60 10.29 -11.21 4.95
CA ILE A 60 9.65 -10.53 3.82
C ILE A 60 9.21 -11.55 2.77
N ILE A 61 10.12 -12.41 2.31
CA ILE A 61 9.85 -13.46 1.32
C ILE A 61 8.76 -14.40 1.82
N LYS A 62 8.87 -14.90 3.06
CA LYS A 62 7.84 -15.76 3.66
C LYS A 62 6.46 -15.10 3.66
N THR A 63 6.39 -13.81 3.97
CA THR A 63 5.14 -13.05 3.98
C THR A 63 4.57 -12.91 2.56
N MET A 64 5.41 -12.62 1.57
CA MET A 64 4.99 -12.54 0.16
C MET A 64 4.51 -13.90 -0.37
N ASP A 65 5.21 -14.99 -0.02
CA ASP A 65 4.82 -16.35 -0.40
C ASP A 65 3.44 -16.70 0.14
N MET A 66 3.13 -16.37 1.39
CA MET A 66 1.78 -16.59 1.92
C MET A 66 0.70 -15.88 1.09
N VAL A 67 0.97 -14.67 0.57
CA VAL A 67 0.00 -13.95 -0.26
C VAL A 67 -0.09 -14.56 -1.65
N TYR A 68 1.04 -14.82 -2.31
CA TYR A 68 1.08 -15.26 -3.70
C TYR A 68 0.78 -16.76 -3.88
N ASN A 69 0.94 -17.56 -2.83
CA ASN A 69 0.42 -18.93 -2.78
C ASN A 69 -1.06 -18.98 -2.40
N LEU A 70 -1.69 -17.82 -2.18
CA LEU A 70 -3.08 -17.71 -1.74
C LEU A 70 -3.31 -18.39 -0.40
N ASP A 71 -2.35 -18.41 0.52
CA ASP A 71 -2.50 -18.93 1.88
C ASP A 71 -2.83 -17.83 2.90
N TRP A 72 -2.79 -16.57 2.45
CA TRP A 72 -3.07 -15.43 3.30
C TRP A 72 -4.55 -15.38 3.70
N ASN A 73 -4.80 -15.43 5.00
CA ASN A 73 -6.14 -15.30 5.56
C ASN A 73 -6.43 -13.81 5.84
N SER A 74 -7.31 -13.21 5.06
CA SER A 74 -7.74 -11.81 5.23
C SER A 74 -9.22 -11.66 4.91
N SER A 75 -9.77 -10.49 5.20
CA SER A 75 -11.13 -10.12 4.80
C SER A 75 -11.25 -9.78 3.31
N ALA A 76 -10.17 -9.80 2.53
CA ALA A 76 -10.23 -9.55 1.10
C ALA A 76 -11.00 -10.70 0.41
N SER A 77 -11.76 -10.35 -0.62
CA SER A 77 -12.47 -11.35 -1.43
C SER A 77 -11.47 -12.35 -1.98
N LYS A 78 -11.70 -13.62 -1.65
CA LYS A 78 -10.93 -14.75 -2.14
C LYS A 78 -11.91 -15.82 -2.56
N ASN A 79 -11.98 -16.05 -3.87
CA ASN A 79 -12.84 -17.09 -4.44
C ASN A 79 -12.03 -17.98 -5.38
N GLU A 80 -12.60 -19.13 -5.72
CA GLU A 80 -11.98 -20.19 -6.51
C GLU A 80 -11.38 -19.65 -7.83
N CYS A 81 -12.01 -18.63 -8.42
CA CYS A 81 -11.66 -17.97 -9.67
C CYS A 81 -10.91 -16.65 -9.51
N THR A 82 -10.20 -16.46 -8.39
CA THR A 82 -9.27 -15.33 -8.23
C THR A 82 -8.33 -15.27 -9.42
N ALA A 83 -8.35 -14.14 -10.14
CA ALA A 83 -7.59 -13.89 -11.36
C ALA A 83 -6.39 -12.97 -11.08
N ALA A 84 -6.46 -12.12 -10.06
CA ALA A 84 -5.33 -11.33 -9.60
C ALA A 84 -5.26 -11.24 -8.08
N ALA A 85 -4.06 -11.37 -7.53
CA ALA A 85 -3.80 -11.32 -6.10
C ALA A 85 -2.59 -10.45 -5.79
N GLY A 86 -2.71 -9.63 -4.76
CA GLY A 86 -1.67 -8.69 -4.41
C GLY A 86 -1.85 -8.07 -3.05
N PHE A 87 -1.04 -7.06 -2.80
CA PHE A 87 -1.03 -6.32 -1.55
C PHE A 87 -0.53 -4.89 -1.76
N LYS A 88 -0.66 -4.09 -0.70
CA LYS A 88 -0.15 -2.73 -0.64
C LYS A 88 1.10 -2.66 0.22
N TRP A 89 2.12 -1.95 -0.26
CA TRP A 89 3.37 -1.71 0.45
C TRP A 89 3.69 -0.22 0.47
N MET A 90 3.71 0.35 1.68
CA MET A 90 4.06 1.76 1.83
C MET A 90 5.59 1.92 1.79
N LEU A 91 6.10 2.95 1.10
CA LEU A 91 7.55 3.15 0.96
C LEU A 91 8.27 3.21 2.33
N ASN A 92 7.65 3.83 3.33
CA ASN A 92 8.17 3.93 4.68
C ASN A 92 8.13 2.61 5.50
N GLN A 93 7.73 1.49 4.90
CA GLN A 93 7.67 0.17 5.53
C GLN A 93 8.83 -0.75 5.06
N GLY A 94 10.01 -0.18 4.83
CA GLY A 94 11.25 -0.96 4.67
C GLY A 94 11.48 -1.60 3.29
N LEU A 95 10.69 -1.22 2.27
CA LEU A 95 10.87 -1.69 0.89
C LEU A 95 12.28 -1.38 0.37
N VAL A 96 12.71 -0.13 0.50
CA VAL A 96 14.01 0.36 -0.04
C VAL A 96 15.20 -0.34 0.60
N ALA A 97 15.10 -0.74 1.87
CA ALA A 97 16.21 -1.40 2.58
C ALA A 97 16.50 -2.82 2.06
N ASN A 98 15.56 -3.46 1.38
CA ASN A 98 15.67 -4.84 0.90
C ASN A 98 15.52 -4.92 -0.64
N GLN A 99 15.81 -3.83 -1.35
CA GLN A 99 15.37 -3.65 -2.74
C GLN A 99 15.85 -4.76 -3.69
N ALA A 100 17.12 -5.18 -3.61
CA ALA A 100 17.71 -6.10 -4.56
C ALA A 100 16.97 -7.45 -4.53
N ALA A 101 16.83 -8.01 -3.33
CA ALA A 101 16.12 -9.26 -3.14
C ALA A 101 14.61 -9.16 -3.45
N VAL A 102 13.99 -8.00 -3.22
CA VAL A 102 12.57 -7.79 -3.59
C VAL A 102 12.40 -7.73 -5.11
N VAL A 103 13.31 -7.06 -5.82
CA VAL A 103 13.32 -6.99 -7.29
C VAL A 103 13.51 -8.39 -7.89
N ASP A 104 14.48 -9.15 -7.38
CA ASP A 104 14.73 -10.52 -7.84
C ASP A 104 13.49 -11.41 -7.62
N TYR A 105 12.89 -11.34 -6.44
CA TYR A 105 11.67 -12.07 -6.14
C TYR A 105 10.50 -11.67 -7.04
N PHE A 106 10.27 -10.37 -7.25
CA PHE A 106 9.19 -9.89 -8.13
C PHE A 106 9.38 -10.36 -9.57
N ASN A 107 10.60 -10.30 -10.10
CA ASN A 107 10.90 -10.77 -11.45
C ASN A 107 10.72 -12.30 -11.57
N GLN A 108 11.25 -13.07 -10.61
CA GLN A 108 11.13 -14.53 -10.60
C GLN A 108 9.68 -14.99 -10.51
N ARG A 109 8.85 -14.30 -9.71
CA ARG A 109 7.44 -14.65 -9.49
C ARG A 109 6.48 -13.97 -10.47
N GLY A 110 6.97 -13.12 -11.37
CA GLY A 110 6.15 -12.41 -12.36
C GLY A 110 5.20 -11.38 -11.73
N VAL A 111 5.60 -10.75 -10.63
CA VAL A 111 4.81 -9.71 -9.94
C VAL A 111 4.86 -8.42 -10.74
N SER A 112 3.69 -7.81 -10.97
CA SER A 112 3.58 -6.48 -11.59
C SER A 112 3.42 -5.39 -10.52
N VAL A 113 4.23 -4.34 -10.60
CA VAL A 113 4.18 -3.23 -9.65
C VAL A 113 3.25 -2.12 -10.14
N ILE A 114 2.42 -1.61 -9.24
CA ILE A 114 1.60 -0.41 -9.46
C ILE A 114 2.14 0.68 -8.54
N PHE A 115 2.89 1.62 -9.08
CA PHE A 115 3.29 2.81 -8.33
C PHE A 115 2.11 3.77 -8.27
N LEU A 116 1.74 4.17 -7.05
CA LEU A 116 0.66 5.13 -6.83
C LEU A 116 1.16 6.30 -5.98
N PHE A 117 1.31 7.45 -6.62
CA PHE A 117 1.84 8.65 -5.98
C PHE A 117 0.90 9.85 -6.15
N ARG A 118 1.01 10.82 -5.25
CA ARG A 118 0.27 12.08 -5.34
C ARG A 118 1.11 13.10 -6.09
N ARG A 119 0.59 13.76 -7.14
CA ARG A 119 1.34 14.83 -7.84
C ARG A 119 1.63 16.01 -6.92
N ASN A 120 0.63 16.39 -6.13
CA ASN A 120 0.73 17.56 -5.25
C ASN A 120 1.28 17.17 -3.88
N LEU A 121 2.60 17.24 -3.72
CA LEU A 121 3.31 16.91 -2.48
C LEU A 121 2.95 17.84 -1.31
N LEU A 122 2.64 19.11 -1.58
CA LEU A 122 2.17 20.05 -0.55
C LEU A 122 0.84 19.58 0.05
N ARG A 123 -0.13 19.21 -0.79
CA ARG A 123 -1.41 18.65 -0.33
C ARG A 123 -1.24 17.29 0.36
N GLN A 124 -0.26 16.49 -0.07
CA GLN A 124 0.11 15.24 0.61
C GLN A 124 0.59 15.53 2.04
N MET A 125 1.51 16.47 2.21
CA MET A 125 2.04 16.90 3.51
C MET A 125 0.94 17.47 4.41
N VAL A 126 0.09 18.37 3.91
CA VAL A 126 -1.06 18.89 4.66
C VAL A 126 -1.96 17.74 5.14
N SER A 127 -2.22 16.75 4.28
CA SER A 127 -3.01 15.57 4.66
C SER A 127 -2.30 14.69 5.71
N GLN A 128 -0.98 14.58 5.67
CA GLN A 128 -0.20 13.86 6.69
C GLN A 128 -0.28 14.58 8.03
N LEU A 129 -0.14 15.90 8.05
CA LEU A 129 -0.25 16.71 9.27
C LEU A 129 -1.64 16.61 9.89
N ALA A 130 -2.70 16.67 9.07
CA ALA A 130 -4.07 16.50 9.56
C ALA A 130 -4.33 15.09 10.12
N ASN A 131 -3.82 14.05 9.45
CA ASN A 131 -3.92 12.68 9.94
C ASN A 131 -3.18 12.48 11.27
N ASN A 132 -2.00 13.09 11.41
CA ASN A 132 -1.21 13.01 12.64
C ASN A 132 -1.90 13.77 13.79
N HIS A 133 -2.48 14.93 13.52
CA HIS A 133 -3.27 15.68 14.50
C HIS A 133 -4.42 14.83 15.07
N ASP A 134 -5.20 14.18 14.21
CA ASP A 134 -6.26 13.26 14.65
C ASP A 134 -5.71 12.02 15.39
N ARG A 135 -4.50 11.54 15.05
CA ARG A 135 -3.88 10.43 15.78
C ARG A 135 -3.66 10.76 17.26
N TYR A 136 -3.32 12.02 17.58
CA TYR A 136 -3.11 12.46 18.94
C TYR A 136 -4.42 12.85 19.65
N LEU A 137 -5.24 13.69 19.02
CA LEU A 137 -6.47 14.20 19.65
C LEU A 137 -7.67 13.25 19.55
N LYS A 138 -7.64 12.31 18.61
CA LYS A 138 -8.69 11.31 18.37
C LYS A 138 -10.08 11.96 18.28
N GLN A 139 -10.22 12.88 17.33
CA GLN A 139 -11.32 13.84 17.25
C GLN A 139 -12.69 13.17 17.02
N LEU A 140 -12.71 11.91 16.60
CA LEU A 140 -13.92 11.15 16.34
C LEU A 140 -14.20 10.18 17.50
N LYS A 141 -14.91 10.68 18.52
CA LYS A 141 -15.33 9.89 19.70
C LYS A 141 -14.16 9.18 20.39
N GLY A 142 -13.01 9.84 20.50
CA GLY A 142 -11.82 9.27 21.14
C GLY A 142 -11.14 8.18 20.32
N LYS A 143 -11.46 8.02 19.03
CA LYS A 143 -10.78 7.12 18.10
C LYS A 143 -10.11 7.89 16.96
N HIS A 144 -8.88 7.49 16.63
CA HIS A 144 -8.19 7.94 15.42
C HIS A 144 -8.83 7.27 14.20
N LYS A 145 -9.08 8.02 13.14
CA LYS A 145 -9.62 7.48 11.88
C LYS A 145 -8.87 8.02 10.67
N ALA A 146 -8.03 7.18 10.07
CA ALA A 146 -7.25 7.53 8.89
C ALA A 146 -8.11 7.72 7.61
N HIS A 147 -9.28 7.07 7.57
CA HIS A 147 -10.24 7.10 6.47
C HIS A 147 -11.66 7.24 7.03
N VAL A 148 -12.31 8.37 6.75
CA VAL A 148 -13.69 8.64 7.15
C VAL A 148 -14.67 8.00 6.17
N HIS A 149 -15.85 7.63 6.66
CA HIS A 149 -16.89 6.99 5.84
C HIS A 149 -18.19 7.82 5.78
N THR A 150 -18.24 8.96 6.47
CA THR A 150 -19.39 9.87 6.45
C THR A 150 -18.93 11.31 6.21
N LYS A 151 -19.85 12.13 5.69
CA LYS A 151 -19.62 13.55 5.46
C LYS A 151 -19.35 14.30 6.77
N ASP A 152 -20.03 13.92 7.85
CA ASP A 152 -19.88 14.57 9.15
C ASP A 152 -18.51 14.32 9.77
N GLU A 153 -18.01 13.07 9.73
CA GLU A 153 -16.65 12.74 10.14
C GLU A 153 -15.62 13.52 9.33
N ALA A 154 -15.81 13.61 8.01
CA ALA A 154 -14.94 14.37 7.12
C ALA A 154 -14.92 15.87 7.50
N ASN A 155 -16.09 16.45 7.75
CA ASN A 155 -16.22 17.85 8.15
C ASN A 155 -15.53 18.13 9.48
N ILE A 156 -15.62 17.23 10.46
CA ILE A 156 -14.95 17.37 11.76
C ILE A 156 -13.43 17.39 11.58
N LEU A 157 -12.86 16.42 10.85
CA LEU A 157 -11.41 16.34 10.63
C LEU A 157 -10.89 17.51 9.79
N ALA A 158 -11.69 18.01 8.84
CA ALA A 158 -11.32 19.13 7.98
C ALA A 158 -11.24 20.49 8.70
N LYS A 159 -11.76 20.60 9.93
CA LYS A 159 -11.65 21.84 10.74
C LYS A 159 -10.21 22.18 11.08
N TYR A 160 -9.34 21.18 11.19
CA TYR A 160 -7.93 21.41 11.46
C TYR A 160 -7.20 21.93 10.21
N LYS A 161 -6.60 23.12 10.35
CA LYS A 161 -5.79 23.76 9.31
C LYS A 161 -4.34 23.84 9.79
N PRO A 162 -3.45 22.94 9.33
CA PRO A 162 -2.07 22.92 9.80
C PRO A 162 -1.32 24.20 9.39
N ARG A 163 -0.53 24.75 10.30
CA ARG A 163 0.47 25.78 9.99
C ARG A 163 1.73 25.10 9.47
N LEU A 164 2.28 25.62 8.37
CA LEU A 164 3.48 25.09 7.74
C LEU A 164 4.67 26.00 8.05
N ASN A 165 5.82 25.39 8.35
CA ASN A 165 7.08 26.12 8.46
C ASN A 165 7.64 26.37 7.06
N THR A 166 7.56 27.61 6.58
CA THR A 166 7.98 27.99 5.23
C THR A 166 9.49 27.87 5.03
N THR A 167 10.28 28.01 6.09
CA THR A 167 11.76 27.90 6.05
C THR A 167 12.21 26.48 5.68
N THR A 168 11.51 25.45 6.14
CA THR A 168 11.86 24.04 5.86
C THR A 168 11.01 23.39 4.76
N LEU A 169 9.93 24.05 4.33
CA LEU A 169 8.92 23.49 3.43
C LEU A 169 9.52 22.95 2.13
N MET A 170 10.32 23.75 1.44
CA MET A 170 10.91 23.35 0.15
C MET A 170 11.83 22.15 0.28
N TRP A 171 12.64 22.10 1.34
CA TRP A 171 13.49 20.96 1.61
C TRP A 171 12.66 19.71 1.89
N SER A 172 11.60 19.80 2.69
CA SER A 172 10.73 18.66 2.98
C SER A 172 9.98 18.14 1.75
N LEU A 173 9.52 19.02 0.85
CA LEU A 173 8.90 18.60 -0.41
C LEU A 173 9.91 17.90 -1.34
N LYS A 174 11.14 18.44 -1.43
CA LYS A 174 12.21 17.82 -2.22
C LYS A 174 12.58 16.44 -1.70
N GLN A 175 12.66 16.24 -0.38
CA GLN A 175 12.91 14.93 0.22
C GLN A 175 11.81 13.91 -0.12
N ALA A 176 10.54 14.33 -0.09
CA ALA A 176 9.41 13.46 -0.45
C ALA A 176 9.45 13.07 -1.94
N ASP A 177 9.82 14.00 -2.80
CA ASP A 177 10.01 13.76 -4.24
C ASP A 177 11.19 12.81 -4.50
N ASP A 178 12.35 13.08 -3.90
CA ASP A 178 13.54 12.24 -4.01
C ASP A 178 13.30 10.82 -3.53
N TYR A 179 12.51 10.63 -2.47
CA TYR A 179 12.15 9.31 -1.98
C TYR A 179 11.28 8.53 -2.97
N THR A 180 10.36 9.22 -3.64
CA THR A 180 9.51 8.66 -4.70
C THR A 180 10.35 8.28 -5.91
N ARG A 181 11.24 9.17 -6.36
CA ARG A 181 12.16 8.93 -7.48
C ARG A 181 13.10 7.76 -7.22
N LYS A 182 13.66 7.67 -6.01
CA LYS A 182 14.49 6.52 -5.60
C LYS A 182 13.71 5.21 -5.69
N ALA A 183 12.46 5.17 -5.22
CA ALA A 183 11.64 3.96 -5.32
C ALA A 183 11.39 3.53 -6.77
N LEU A 184 11.13 4.48 -7.68
CA LEU A 184 10.98 4.21 -9.11
C LEU A 184 12.28 3.65 -9.72
N GLU A 185 13.41 4.29 -9.45
CA GLU A 185 14.73 3.84 -9.94
C GLU A 185 15.10 2.45 -9.43
N ASN A 186 14.86 2.20 -8.13
CA ASN A 186 15.24 0.95 -7.47
C ASN A 186 14.46 -0.27 -7.98
N LEU A 187 13.26 -0.05 -8.53
CA LEU A 187 12.38 -1.12 -9.01
C LEU A 187 12.13 -1.03 -10.53
N LYS A 188 12.92 -0.24 -11.27
CA LYS A 188 12.70 0.01 -12.70
C LYS A 188 12.76 -1.23 -13.59
N SER A 189 13.50 -2.25 -13.15
CA SER A 189 13.61 -3.53 -13.87
C SER A 189 12.42 -4.46 -13.65
N VAL A 190 11.57 -4.19 -12.65
CA VAL A 190 10.33 -4.94 -12.43
C VAL A 190 9.27 -4.41 -13.39
N ARG A 191 8.44 -5.31 -13.94
CA ARG A 191 7.28 -4.89 -14.75
C ARG A 191 6.38 -3.96 -13.93
N HIS A 192 6.20 -2.72 -14.38
CA HIS A 192 5.45 -1.74 -13.60
C HIS A 192 4.62 -0.76 -14.44
N ILE A 193 3.65 -0.14 -13.78
CA ILE A 193 2.98 1.08 -14.22
C ILE A 193 3.10 2.15 -13.13
N THR A 194 3.04 3.41 -13.53
CA THR A 194 3.06 4.54 -12.60
C THR A 194 1.83 5.40 -12.76
N LEU A 195 1.06 5.50 -11.68
CA LEU A 195 -0.16 6.28 -11.58
C LEU A 195 0.08 7.46 -10.64
N TYR A 196 -0.37 8.62 -11.10
CA TYR A 196 -0.32 9.84 -10.34
C TYR A 196 -1.74 10.41 -10.20
N TYR A 197 -2.20 10.58 -8.96
CA TYR A 197 -3.48 11.25 -8.67
C TYR A 197 -3.29 12.64 -8.03
#